data_AF-W7K5C1-F1
#
_entry.id   AF-W7K5C1-F1
#
_cell.length_a   1.000
_cell.length_b   1.000
_cell.length_c   1.000
_cell.angle_alpha   90.00
_cell.angle_beta   90.00
_cell.angle_gamma   90.00
#
_symmetry.space_group_name_H-M   'P 1'
#
loop_
_entity.id
_entity.type
_entity.pdbx_description
1 polymer ?
#
loop_
_entity_poly.entity_id
_entity_poly.type
_entity_poly.pdbx_seq_one_letter_code
_entity_poly.pdbx_strand_id
1 'polypeptide(L)'
;MLALLEYYEYLKSSPFVGPFGTIENPVLVPSVHVERVVCCTGGTGENEHVPLFFRCREGFLYRCGECDQIFMHVRVLYSLDDGNDPFPNDPDVDDVFDLNLIEENMQLYNDDQYVRWPTGNVTYRQMFLEGKWGNQKPNT
;
A
#
# COMPACT_ATOMS: atom_id res chain seq x y z
N MET A 1 -9.24 -15.84 -29.53
CA MET A 1 -7.95 -15.21 -29.14
C MET A 1 -8.06 -13.68 -29.03
N LEU A 2 -8.69 -12.98 -29.99
CA LEU A 2 -8.85 -11.50 -29.95
C LEU A 2 -9.58 -10.97 -28.70
N ALA A 3 -10.75 -11.52 -28.37
CA ALA A 3 -11.55 -11.08 -27.23
C ALA A 3 -10.80 -11.17 -25.88
N LEU A 4 -9.82 -12.07 -25.79
CA LEU A 4 -9.05 -12.31 -24.58
C LEU A 4 -7.92 -11.29 -24.42
N LEU A 5 -7.30 -10.90 -25.54
CA LEU A 5 -6.34 -9.78 -25.60
C LEU A 5 -7.03 -8.44 -25.30
N GLU A 6 -8.22 -8.21 -25.86
CA GLU A 6 -9.01 -7.00 -25.60
C GLU A 6 -9.42 -6.90 -24.13
N TYR A 7 -9.83 -8.01 -23.53
CA TYR A 7 -10.20 -8.04 -22.11
C TYR A 7 -8.99 -7.81 -21.19
N TYR A 8 -7.83 -8.38 -21.51
CA TYR A 8 -6.59 -8.14 -20.76
C TYR A 8 -6.17 -6.65 -20.81
N GLU A 9 -6.16 -6.04 -21.99
CA GLU A 9 -5.84 -4.61 -22.13
C GLU A 9 -6.85 -3.71 -21.42
N TYR A 10 -8.14 -4.10 -21.45
CA TYR A 10 -9.17 -3.42 -20.69
C TYR A 10 -8.91 -3.51 -19.18
N LEU A 11 -8.65 -4.70 -18.63
CA LEU A 11 -8.40 -4.86 -17.18
C LEU A 11 -7.16 -4.10 -16.71
N LYS A 12 -6.13 -3.96 -17.56
CA LYS A 12 -4.87 -3.28 -17.25
C LYS A 12 -5.01 -1.77 -17.19
N SER A 13 -5.80 -1.16 -18.07
CA SER A 13 -5.81 0.30 -18.28
C SER A 13 -7.12 0.99 -17.93
N SER A 14 -8.24 0.26 -17.88
CA SER A 14 -9.55 0.90 -17.72
C SER A 14 -9.81 1.36 -16.28
N PRO A 15 -10.35 2.58 -16.10
CA PRO A 15 -10.98 2.98 -14.85
C PRO A 15 -12.31 2.24 -14.69
N PHE A 16 -12.55 1.71 -13.50
CA PHE A 16 -13.81 1.02 -13.19
C PHE A 16 -14.83 2.01 -12.67
N VAL A 17 -16.00 2.04 -13.31
CA VAL A 17 -17.17 2.79 -12.85
C VAL A 17 -18.19 1.75 -12.41
N GLY A 18 -18.58 1.79 -11.14
CA GLY A 18 -19.51 0.85 -10.54
C GLY A 18 -20.48 1.55 -9.60
N PRO A 19 -21.50 0.81 -9.10
CA PRO A 19 -22.38 1.31 -8.07
C PRO A 19 -21.62 1.54 -6.76
N PHE A 20 -22.22 2.29 -5.84
CA PHE A 20 -21.66 2.54 -4.52
C PHE A 20 -21.54 1.21 -3.74
N GLY A 21 -20.34 0.88 -3.29
CA GLY A 21 -20.05 -0.39 -2.62
C GLY A 21 -20.61 -0.47 -1.21
N THR A 22 -21.34 -1.54 -0.91
CA THR A 22 -21.84 -1.89 0.42
C THR A 22 -21.24 -3.22 0.90
N ILE A 23 -21.47 -3.59 2.16
CA ILE A 23 -20.98 -4.88 2.69
C ILE A 23 -21.60 -6.06 1.93
N GLU A 24 -22.88 -5.97 1.58
CA GLU A 24 -23.58 -7.03 0.83
C GLU A 24 -23.22 -7.03 -0.65
N ASN A 25 -22.98 -5.84 -1.22
CA ASN A 25 -22.66 -5.64 -2.63
C ASN A 25 -21.42 -4.73 -2.75
N PRO A 26 -20.21 -5.28 -2.56
CA PRO A 26 -18.98 -4.49 -2.65
C PRO A 26 -18.66 -4.10 -4.09
N VAL A 27 -17.88 -3.03 -4.28
CA VAL A 27 -17.30 -2.72 -5.58
C VAL A 27 -16.29 -3.81 -5.93
N LEU A 28 -16.56 -4.54 -7.01
CA LEU A 28 -15.64 -5.55 -7.51
C LEU A 28 -14.49 -4.87 -8.25
N VAL A 29 -13.27 -5.17 -7.82
CA VAL A 29 -12.02 -4.63 -8.37
C VAL A 29 -11.31 -5.77 -9.08
N PRO A 30 -11.56 -5.98 -10.39
CA PRO A 30 -10.94 -7.08 -11.12
C PRO A 30 -9.46 -6.78 -11.39
N SER A 31 -8.59 -7.77 -11.22
CA SER A 31 -7.17 -7.67 -11.52
C SER A 31 -6.61 -9.01 -11.97
N VAL A 32 -5.56 -8.99 -12.79
CA VAL A 32 -4.77 -10.19 -13.10
C VAL A 32 -3.73 -10.50 -12.02
N HIS A 33 -3.39 -9.50 -11.21
CA HIS A 33 -2.44 -9.61 -10.09
C HIS A 33 -3.16 -9.89 -8.77
N VAL A 34 -2.40 -10.24 -7.72
CA VAL A 34 -2.91 -10.45 -6.35
C VAL A 34 -3.35 -9.16 -5.65
N GLU A 35 -2.97 -8.02 -6.23
CA GLU A 35 -3.32 -6.70 -5.73
C GLU A 35 -3.58 -5.71 -6.87
N ARG A 36 -4.33 -4.65 -6.55
CA ARG A 36 -4.59 -3.53 -7.45
C ARG A 36 -4.69 -2.22 -6.67
N VAL A 37 -4.03 -1.19 -7.17
CA VAL A 37 -4.19 0.17 -6.65
C VAL A 37 -5.56 0.70 -7.08
N VAL A 38 -6.33 1.17 -6.10
CA VAL A 38 -7.66 1.73 -6.26
C VAL A 38 -7.63 3.20 -5.88
N CYS A 39 -8.32 4.00 -6.67
CA CYS A 39 -8.59 5.40 -6.39
C CYS A 39 -10.08 5.55 -6.13
N CYS A 40 -10.46 5.96 -4.92
CA CYS A 40 -11.85 6.27 -4.58
C CYS A 40 -12.04 7.78 -4.59
N THR A 41 -12.96 8.26 -5.43
CA THR A 41 -13.41 9.67 -5.46
C THR A 41 -14.73 9.88 -4.72
N GLY A 42 -15.33 8.81 -4.19
CA GLY A 42 -16.61 8.86 -3.51
C GLY A 42 -17.82 8.54 -4.40
N GLY A 43 -19.01 8.75 -3.84
CA GLY A 43 -20.29 8.63 -4.54
C GLY A 43 -20.66 9.92 -5.27
N THR A 44 -21.94 10.10 -5.59
CA THR A 44 -22.48 11.38 -6.09
C THR A 44 -23.05 12.19 -4.92
N GLY A 45 -22.88 13.51 -4.92
CA GLY A 45 -23.45 14.41 -3.91
C GLY A 45 -22.64 14.43 -2.61
N GLU A 46 -23.28 14.24 -1.46
CA GLU A 46 -22.62 14.37 -0.14
C GLU A 46 -21.55 13.29 0.13
N ASN A 47 -21.52 12.22 -0.67
CA ASN A 47 -20.53 11.15 -0.56
C ASN A 47 -19.29 11.38 -1.44
N GLU A 48 -19.17 12.54 -2.10
CA GLU A 48 -17.98 12.95 -2.86
C GLU A 48 -16.84 13.35 -1.92
N HIS A 49 -15.63 12.91 -2.22
CA HIS A 49 -14.45 13.30 -1.45
C HIS A 49 -13.20 13.37 -2.32
N VAL A 50 -12.11 13.91 -1.75
CA VAL A 50 -10.81 13.97 -2.45
C VAL A 50 -10.29 12.57 -2.77
N PRO A 51 -9.62 12.37 -3.92
CA PRO A 51 -9.13 11.06 -4.33
C PRO A 51 -8.29 10.39 -3.25
N LEU A 52 -8.75 9.24 -2.76
CA LEU A 52 -8.02 8.42 -1.79
C LEU A 52 -7.49 7.18 -2.47
N PHE A 53 -6.18 6.97 -2.37
CA PHE A 53 -5.48 5.84 -2.98
C PHE A 53 -5.16 4.78 -1.95
N PHE A 54 -5.51 3.55 -2.25
CA PHE A 54 -5.18 2.39 -1.43
C PHE A 54 -4.97 1.16 -2.30
N ARG A 55 -4.33 0.16 -1.72
CA ARG A 55 -3.98 -1.09 -2.38
C ARG A 55 -4.95 -2.18 -1.93
N CYS A 56 -5.82 -2.61 -2.83
CA CYS A 56 -6.72 -3.73 -2.59
C CYS A 56 -5.98 -5.04 -2.85
N ARG A 57 -5.84 -5.88 -1.82
CA ARG A 57 -5.31 -7.25 -1.91
C ARG A 57 -6.43 -8.28 -1.94
N GLU A 58 -6.16 -9.42 -2.57
CA GLU A 58 -7.04 -10.58 -2.53
C GLU A 58 -7.34 -11.04 -1.09
N GLY A 59 -8.57 -11.51 -0.85
CA GLY A 59 -8.99 -12.08 0.43
C GLY A 59 -9.51 -11.09 1.47
N PHE A 60 -9.41 -9.77 1.22
CA PHE A 60 -9.88 -8.74 2.16
C PHE A 60 -10.95 -7.84 1.55
N LEU A 61 -11.89 -7.40 2.39
CA LEU A 61 -12.82 -6.32 2.09
C LEU A 61 -12.20 -5.00 2.57
N TYR A 62 -12.04 -4.05 1.66
CA TYR A 62 -11.46 -2.74 1.93
C TYR A 62 -12.57 -1.73 2.12
N ARG A 63 -12.52 -0.98 3.20
CA ARG A 63 -13.42 0.15 3.45
C ARG A 63 -12.70 1.46 3.14
N CYS A 64 -13.32 2.33 2.35
CA CYS A 64 -12.81 3.69 2.17
C CYS A 64 -12.91 4.48 3.48
N GLY A 65 -11.83 5.17 3.87
CA GLY A 65 -11.79 5.95 5.11
C GLY A 65 -12.64 7.23 5.10
N GLU A 66 -13.13 7.66 3.93
CA GLU A 66 -13.89 8.91 3.77
C GLU A 66 -15.38 8.64 3.50
N CYS A 67 -15.71 7.85 2.46
CA CYS A 67 -17.11 7.57 2.10
C CYS A 67 -17.64 6.22 2.58
N ASP A 68 -16.88 5.44 3.35
CA ASP A 68 -17.28 4.11 3.84
C ASP A 68 -17.67 3.07 2.76
N GLN A 69 -17.37 3.33 1.48
CA GLN A 69 -17.57 2.34 0.42
C GLN A 69 -16.73 1.10 0.65
N ILE A 70 -17.31 -0.07 0.32
CA ILE A 70 -16.63 -1.35 0.42
C ILE A 70 -16.13 -1.81 -0.96
N PHE A 71 -14.87 -2.22 -1.02
CA PHE A 71 -14.18 -2.72 -2.21
C PHE A 71 -13.71 -4.15 -1.98
N MET A 72 -13.87 -4.99 -2.99
CA MET A 72 -13.41 -6.37 -2.98
C MET A 72 -12.52 -6.63 -4.19
N HIS A 73 -11.30 -7.09 -3.93
CA HIS A 73 -10.40 -7.53 -4.99
C HIS A 73 -10.91 -8.85 -5.59
N VAL A 74 -11.07 -8.89 -6.91
CA VAL A 74 -11.43 -10.10 -7.66
C VAL A 74 -10.30 -10.46 -8.57
N ARG A 75 -9.56 -11.51 -8.22
CA ARG A 75 -8.49 -11.99 -9.08
C ARG A 75 -9.08 -12.74 -10.26
N VAL A 76 -8.81 -12.25 -11.46
CA VAL A 76 -9.19 -12.89 -12.72
C VAL A 76 -8.00 -13.73 -13.17
N LEU A 77 -7.99 -14.99 -12.74
CA LEU A 77 -6.98 -15.97 -13.11
C LEU A 77 -7.33 -16.63 -14.44
N TYR A 78 -6.32 -16.82 -15.27
CA TYR A 78 -6.31 -17.91 -16.23
C TYR A 78 -5.87 -19.16 -15.46
N SER A 79 -6.67 -20.22 -15.50
CA SER A 79 -6.17 -21.51 -15.05
C SER A 79 -5.05 -21.94 -16.01
N LEU A 80 -3.80 -21.85 -15.56
CA LEU A 80 -2.74 -22.63 -16.15
C LEU A 80 -3.01 -24.10 -15.79
N ASP A 81 -2.82 -25.01 -16.74
CA ASP A 81 -3.04 -26.45 -16.53
C ASP A 81 -2.20 -26.99 -15.36
N ASP A 82 -1.11 -26.31 -15.05
CA ASP A 82 -0.15 -26.63 -13.98
C ASP A 82 -0.50 -25.98 -12.63
N GLY A 83 -1.56 -25.16 -12.53
CA GLY A 83 -1.99 -24.49 -11.30
C GLY A 83 -1.04 -23.41 -10.74
N ASN A 84 0.09 -23.16 -11.43
CA ASN A 84 1.04 -22.12 -11.07
C ASN A 84 0.50 -20.72 -11.41
N ASP A 85 1.03 -19.70 -10.74
CA ASP A 85 0.74 -18.30 -11.06
C ASP A 85 1.34 -17.94 -12.44
N PRO A 86 0.58 -17.38 -13.40
CA PRO A 86 1.16 -16.88 -14.64
C PRO A 86 2.16 -15.74 -14.45
N PHE A 87 2.11 -15.06 -13.29
CA PHE A 87 3.02 -13.98 -12.92
C PHE A 87 3.60 -14.25 -11.53
N PRO A 88 4.54 -15.21 -11.40
CA PRO A 88 5.19 -15.47 -10.12
C PRO A 88 5.94 -14.21 -9.66
N ASN A 89 5.95 -13.97 -8.34
CA ASN A 89 6.83 -12.95 -7.78
C ASN A 89 8.27 -13.26 -8.19
N ASP A 90 9.00 -12.22 -8.60
CA ASP A 90 10.40 -12.34 -8.93
C ASP A 90 11.16 -12.81 -7.68
N PRO A 91 11.83 -13.98 -7.71
CA PRO A 91 12.55 -14.48 -6.55
C PRO A 91 13.67 -13.54 -6.06
N ASP A 92 14.13 -12.62 -6.92
CA ASP A 92 15.14 -11.63 -6.57
C ASP A 92 14.54 -10.36 -5.92
N VAL A 93 13.20 -10.23 -5.88
CA VAL A 93 12.48 -9.10 -5.28
C VAL A 93 11.66 -9.60 -4.08
N ASP A 94 12.28 -9.55 -2.90
CA ASP A 94 11.58 -9.77 -1.63
C ASP A 94 10.98 -8.43 -1.16
N ASP A 95 9.73 -8.17 -1.54
CA ASP A 95 8.97 -6.98 -1.19
C ASP A 95 8.31 -7.07 0.20
N VAL A 96 8.71 -8.06 0.99
CA VAL A 96 8.35 -8.21 2.40
C VAL A 96 9.32 -7.41 3.26
N PHE A 97 8.78 -6.63 4.19
CA PHE A 97 9.56 -5.97 5.23
C PHE A 97 10.35 -7.02 6.02
N ASP A 98 11.66 -7.16 5.77
CA ASP A 98 12.53 -8.01 6.57
C ASP A 98 12.59 -7.43 8.00
N LEU A 99 11.92 -8.12 8.92
CA LEU A 99 11.83 -7.72 10.32
C LEU A 99 13.22 -7.67 10.97
N ASN A 100 14.15 -8.53 10.54
CA ASN A 100 15.52 -8.51 11.05
C ASN A 100 16.25 -7.26 10.57
N LEU A 101 16.07 -6.89 9.30
CA LEU A 101 16.63 -5.65 8.75
C LEU A 101 16.03 -4.41 9.43
N ILE A 102 14.73 -4.43 9.73
CA ILE A 102 14.08 -3.35 10.51
C ILE A 102 14.66 -3.30 11.92
N GLU A 103 14.80 -4.44 12.59
CA GLU A 103 15.36 -4.52 13.94
C GLU A 103 16.82 -4.04 13.98
N GLU A 104 17.65 -4.46 13.02
CA GLU A 104 19.03 -3.99 12.87
C GLU A 104 19.09 -2.48 12.64
N ASN A 105 18.22 -1.95 11.77
CA ASN A 105 18.13 -0.51 11.57
C ASN A 105 17.67 0.20 12.84
N MET A 106 16.67 -0.32 13.57
CA MET A 106 16.21 0.25 14.84
C MET A 106 17.30 0.25 15.91
N GLN A 107 18.11 -0.81 16.00
CA GLN A 107 19.30 -0.84 16.87
C GLN A 107 20.30 0.23 16.45
N LEU A 108 20.55 0.41 15.15
CA LEU A 108 21.41 1.49 14.66
C LEU A 108 20.88 2.89 15.04
N TYR A 109 19.55 3.08 15.04
CA TYR A 109 18.93 4.33 15.49
C TYR A 109 19.00 4.54 17.02
N ASN A 110 18.83 3.46 17.79
CA ASN A 110 18.75 3.50 19.26
C ASN A 110 20.14 3.52 19.93
N ASP A 111 21.12 2.82 19.35
CA ASP A 111 22.46 2.61 19.90
C ASP A 111 23.54 3.48 19.22
N ASP A 112 23.13 4.47 18.42
CA ASP A 112 24.00 5.48 17.77
C ASP A 112 25.03 4.96 16.78
N GLN A 113 24.81 3.79 16.20
CA GLN A 113 25.74 3.21 15.24
C GLN A 113 25.61 3.83 13.83
N TYR A 114 25.30 5.13 13.74
CA TYR A 114 25.11 5.84 12.48
C TYR A 114 26.43 5.96 11.70
N VAL A 115 26.70 5.00 10.82
CA VAL A 115 27.91 4.97 9.99
C VAL A 115 27.99 6.19 9.06
N ARG A 116 26.85 6.67 8.54
CA ARG A 116 26.80 7.77 7.54
C ARG A 116 26.41 9.13 8.09
N TRP A 117 26.04 9.26 9.37
CA TRP A 117 25.61 10.53 9.95
C TRP A 117 26.14 10.83 11.37
N PRO A 118 27.43 10.60 11.66
CA PRO A 118 27.97 10.78 13.01
C PRO A 118 27.87 12.24 13.48
N THR A 119 28.18 13.20 12.59
CA THR A 119 28.14 14.63 12.94
C THR A 119 26.73 15.11 13.24
N GLY A 120 25.74 14.70 12.45
CA GLY A 120 24.37 15.15 12.67
C GLY A 120 23.68 14.45 13.83
N ASN A 121 24.03 13.20 14.16
CA ASN A 121 23.56 12.57 15.40
C ASN A 121 24.04 13.35 16.63
N VAL A 122 25.33 13.73 16.66
CA VAL A 122 25.88 14.57 17.75
C VAL A 122 25.15 15.91 17.85
N THR A 123 24.92 16.58 16.71
CA THR A 123 24.19 17.85 16.69
C THR A 123 22.74 17.68 17.15
N TYR A 124 22.03 16.65 16.66
CA TYR A 124 20.66 16.35 17.04
C TYR A 124 20.53 16.13 18.56
N ARG A 125 21.45 15.37 19.15
CA ARG A 125 21.48 15.15 20.60
C ARG A 125 21.70 16.43 21.40
N GLN A 126 22.73 17.19 21.05
CA GLN A 126 23.07 18.42 21.78
C GLN A 126 21.94 19.45 21.70
N MET A 127 21.28 19.54 20.54
CA MET A 127 20.20 20.49 20.30
C MET A 127 18.86 20.03 20.89
N PHE A 128 18.43 18.80 20.65
CA PHE A 128 17.05 18.37 20.93
C PHE A 128 16.91 17.54 22.21
N LEU A 129 17.89 16.71 22.57
CA LEU A 129 17.80 15.85 23.76
C LEU A 129 18.44 16.52 24.99
N GLU A 130 19.59 17.18 24.80
CA GLU A 130 20.37 17.75 25.89
C GLU A 130 20.09 19.23 26.13
N GLY A 131 19.46 19.92 25.18
CA GLY A 131 19.07 21.34 25.31
C GLY A 131 20.27 22.28 25.51
N LYS A 132 21.48 21.86 25.12
CA LYS A 132 22.72 22.60 25.41
C LYS A 132 22.77 23.99 24.75
N TRP A 133 21.94 24.23 23.74
CA TRP A 133 21.90 25.47 22.96
C TRP A 133 20.66 26.33 23.26
N GLY A 134 20.04 26.15 24.44
CA GLY A 134 18.89 26.94 24.88
C GLY A 134 17.54 26.46 24.33
N ASN A 135 17.53 25.32 23.64
CA ASN A 135 16.31 24.69 23.13
C ASN A 135 15.53 24.02 24.28
N GLN A 136 14.21 24.10 24.22
CA GLN A 136 13.33 23.44 25.19
C GLN A 136 13.36 21.93 24.92
N LYS A 137 13.72 21.15 25.95
CA LYS A 137 13.72 19.69 25.85
C LYS A 137 12.28 19.18 25.67
N PRO A 138 12.05 18.17 24.82
CA PRO A 138 10.76 17.51 24.78
C PRO A 138 10.50 16.85 26.14
N ASN A 139 9.33 17.12 26.72
CA ASN A 139 8.91 16.44 27.94
C ASN A 139 8.67 14.97 27.58
N THR A 140 9.32 14.08 28.33
CA THR A 140 9.13 12.62 28.24
C THR A 140 7.84 12.19 28.91
#